data_AF-A0A8F1MBU6-F1
#
_entry.id   AF-A0A8F1MBU6-F1
#
_cell.length_a   1.000
_cell.length_b   1.000
_cell.length_c   1.000
_cell.angle_alpha   90.00
_cell.angle_beta   90.00
_cell.angle_gamma   90.00
#
_symmetry.space_group_name_H-M   'P 1'
#
loop_
_entity.id
_entity.type
_entity.pdbx_description
1 polymer ?
#
loop_
_entity_poly.entity_id
_entity_poly.type
_entity_poly.pdbx_seq_one_letter_code
_entity_poly.pdbx_strand_id
1 'polypeptide(L)'
;MNKIQHKREQIKSALLGLGRMLVLPKYFLITIVASVAFAMVICFAINANFYGPLMMSQLPILDKIALPGSMIIDIFKQSFTSLNGALLLVVSLLQGLSITVVIFTAKKNKRNEQSVTRQVGLSSLASVAAAIGLGCVPCGTSLILPLVAVFFSGTAAATAATVASTIVLMLALLLSLFSLYKSGQIAFIYTELAKQEETMNRQKSAGIAIIWVISGIVITGIVALFIYGIVNRPPNRHIGDNKPWNEKMSQGSAEAKNVFIDYTDYFCSFCAEVEAATNTEFFKNDYLKSGKVRYEHRVVTLLKEITNNTETGAHAAFCAADQDKYWQYTHDIVPRIKSDYFDKGIGVKNVAVPKKIPALPLEYFLTSAKNVGMNESKFSDCMTKKPHQKEIDNNTQKALVTWREWLAIYGH
;
A
#
# COMPACT_ATOMS: atom_id res chain seq x y z
N MET A 1 -48.24 -7.73 -13.37
CA MET A 1 -48.15 -6.34 -12.85
C MET A 1 -47.94 -6.24 -11.33
N ASN A 2 -48.71 -6.95 -10.48
CA ASN A 2 -48.62 -6.84 -9.01
C ASN A 2 -47.23 -7.09 -8.39
N LYS A 3 -46.44 -8.04 -8.91
CA LYS A 3 -45.11 -8.37 -8.33
C LYS A 3 -44.06 -7.26 -8.55
N ILE A 4 -44.18 -6.51 -9.65
CA ILE A 4 -43.26 -5.40 -9.98
C ILE A 4 -43.61 -4.16 -9.15
N GLN A 5 -44.90 -3.85 -9.00
CA GLN A 5 -45.35 -2.75 -8.13
C GLN A 5 -44.99 -3.01 -6.66
N HIS A 6 -45.17 -4.24 -6.17
CA HIS A 6 -44.79 -4.60 -4.81
C HIS A 6 -43.29 -4.46 -4.55
N LYS A 7 -42.43 -4.90 -5.48
CA LYS A 7 -40.97 -4.69 -5.39
C LYS A 7 -40.59 -3.20 -5.41
N ARG A 8 -41.27 -2.39 -6.22
CA ARG A 8 -41.00 -0.94 -6.32
C ARG A 8 -41.29 -0.23 -5.01
N GLU A 9 -42.41 -0.57 -4.35
CA GLU A 9 -42.75 0.01 -3.04
C GLU A 9 -41.81 -0.46 -1.93
N GLN A 10 -41.37 -1.71 -1.98
CA GLN A 10 -40.34 -2.23 -1.07
C GLN A 10 -38.98 -1.56 -1.19
N ILE A 11 -38.57 -1.14 -2.40
CA ILE A 11 -37.32 -0.38 -2.63
C ILE A 11 -37.46 1.05 -2.13
N LYS A 12 -38.61 1.69 -2.38
CA LYS A 12 -38.89 3.05 -1.90
C LYS A 12 -38.86 3.13 -0.38
N SER A 13 -39.48 2.17 0.32
CA SER A 13 -39.49 2.16 1.79
C SER A 13 -38.09 1.99 2.37
N ALA A 14 -37.26 1.13 1.78
CA ALA A 14 -35.86 0.96 2.18
C ALA A 14 -35.05 2.27 2.01
N LEU A 15 -35.17 2.93 0.85
CA LEU A 15 -34.51 4.20 0.58
C LEU A 15 -34.98 5.32 1.52
N LEU A 16 -36.28 5.36 1.83
CA LEU A 16 -36.84 6.36 2.74
C LEU A 16 -36.35 6.16 4.18
N GLY A 17 -36.26 4.90 4.65
CA GLY A 17 -35.71 4.56 5.96
C GLY A 17 -34.25 4.98 6.11
N LEU A 18 -33.43 4.70 5.08
CA LEU A 18 -32.04 5.14 5.01
C LEU A 18 -31.92 6.67 5.01
N GLY A 19 -32.70 7.34 4.17
CA GLY A 19 -32.70 8.81 4.08
C GLY A 19 -33.03 9.47 5.41
N ARG A 20 -34.10 9.02 6.08
CA ARG A 20 -34.49 9.54 7.40
C ARG A 20 -33.46 9.27 8.48
N MET A 21 -32.79 8.11 8.44
CA MET A 21 -31.70 7.80 9.35
C MET A 21 -30.52 8.77 9.17
N LEU A 22 -30.14 9.05 7.92
CA LEU A 22 -29.01 9.93 7.60
C LEU A 22 -29.28 11.41 7.86
N VAL A 23 -30.54 11.85 7.94
CA VAL A 23 -30.87 13.22 8.37
C VAL A 23 -30.46 13.47 9.83
N LEU A 24 -30.33 12.42 10.64
CA LEU A 24 -29.85 12.54 12.00
C LEU A 24 -28.31 12.70 11.99
N PRO A 25 -27.76 13.83 12.49
CA PRO A 25 -26.36 14.19 12.29
C PRO A 25 -25.38 13.20 12.93
N LYS A 26 -25.79 12.52 14.02
CA LYS A 26 -25.00 11.47 14.65
C LYS A 26 -24.77 10.27 13.73
N TYR A 27 -25.80 9.84 13.01
CA TYR A 27 -25.73 8.66 12.14
C TYR A 27 -25.05 8.99 10.82
N PHE A 28 -25.25 10.21 10.30
CA PHE A 28 -24.47 10.72 9.16
C PHE A 28 -22.96 10.71 9.45
N LEU A 29 -22.53 11.21 10.61
CA LEU A 29 -21.12 11.24 10.98
C LEU A 29 -20.56 9.82 11.16
N ILE A 30 -21.31 8.90 11.78
CA ILE A 30 -20.93 7.49 11.88
C ILE A 30 -20.76 6.88 10.48
N THR A 31 -21.64 7.18 9.53
CA THR A 31 -21.52 6.70 8.14
C THR A 31 -20.22 7.17 7.50
N ILE A 32 -19.90 8.46 7.59
CA ILE A 32 -18.66 9.01 7.01
C ILE A 32 -17.43 8.35 7.65
N VAL A 33 -17.36 8.32 8.98
CA VAL A 33 -16.20 7.76 9.70
C VAL A 33 -16.02 6.28 9.38
N ALA A 34 -17.11 5.50 9.39
CA ALA A 34 -17.06 4.09 9.04
C ALA A 34 -16.64 3.87 7.57
N SER A 35 -17.13 4.69 6.64
CA SER A 35 -16.75 4.61 5.22
C SER A 35 -15.27 4.93 5.00
N VAL A 36 -14.75 5.98 5.64
CA VAL A 36 -13.33 6.34 5.53
C VAL A 36 -12.44 5.25 6.16
N ALA A 37 -12.84 4.72 7.32
CA ALA A 37 -12.13 3.61 7.96
C ALA A 37 -12.07 2.37 7.05
N PHE A 38 -13.18 2.02 6.40
CA PHE A 38 -13.20 0.92 5.42
C PHE A 38 -12.33 1.19 4.21
N ALA A 39 -12.38 2.41 3.65
CA ALA A 39 -11.56 2.77 2.51
C ALA A 39 -10.06 2.65 2.84
N MET A 40 -9.65 3.08 4.04
CA MET A 40 -8.28 2.91 4.52
C MET A 40 -7.88 1.44 4.65
N VAL A 41 -8.73 0.61 5.28
CA VAL A 41 -8.45 -0.83 5.44
C VAL A 41 -8.30 -1.52 4.08
N ILE A 42 -9.19 -1.23 3.12
CA ILE A 42 -9.13 -1.85 1.79
C ILE A 42 -7.90 -1.35 1.02
N CYS A 43 -7.60 -0.05 1.05
CA CYS A 43 -6.40 0.51 0.41
C CYS A 43 -5.11 -0.08 0.99
N PHE A 44 -5.05 -0.24 2.32
CA PHE A 44 -3.94 -0.89 2.99
C PHE A 44 -3.80 -2.34 2.56
N ALA A 45 -4.90 -3.09 2.48
CA ALA A 45 -4.88 -4.47 2.03
C ALA A 45 -4.39 -4.60 0.58
N ILE A 46 -4.91 -3.79 -0.34
CA ILE A 46 -4.51 -3.80 -1.77
C ILE A 46 -3.02 -3.48 -1.91
N ASN A 47 -2.52 -2.54 -1.12
CA ASN A 47 -1.14 -2.07 -1.17
C ASN A 47 -0.31 -2.62 -0.01
N ALA A 48 -0.66 -3.80 0.51
CA ALA A 48 0.00 -4.38 1.69
C ALA A 48 1.48 -4.64 1.47
N ASN A 49 1.88 -4.95 0.23
CA ASN A 49 3.29 -5.13 -0.14
C ASN A 49 4.11 -3.84 -0.05
N PHE A 50 3.46 -2.67 -0.11
CA PHE A 50 4.10 -1.38 0.04
C PHE A 50 3.96 -0.86 1.49
N TYR A 51 2.73 -0.72 1.98
CA TYR A 51 2.45 -0.14 3.30
C TYR A 51 2.79 -1.08 4.45
N GLY A 52 2.73 -2.40 4.26
CA GLY A 52 3.08 -3.39 5.28
C GLY A 52 4.54 -3.29 5.71
N PRO A 53 5.51 -3.42 4.78
CA PRO A 53 6.92 -3.19 5.09
C PRO A 53 7.19 -1.79 5.65
N LEU A 54 6.55 -0.73 5.14
CA LEU A 54 6.70 0.62 5.69
C LEU A 54 6.25 0.70 7.16
N MET A 55 5.09 0.14 7.51
CA MET A 55 4.58 0.13 8.88
C MET A 55 5.46 -0.71 9.83
N MET A 56 6.04 -1.81 9.33
CA MET A 56 6.95 -2.69 10.07
C MET A 56 8.41 -2.21 10.08
N SER A 57 8.77 -1.23 9.26
CA SER A 57 10.14 -0.68 9.19
C SER A 57 10.50 0.14 10.43
N GLN A 58 11.77 0.55 10.54
CA GLN A 58 12.24 1.49 11.56
C GLN A 58 11.87 2.96 11.26
N LEU A 59 10.86 3.21 10.41
CA LEU A 59 10.35 4.56 10.21
C LEU A 59 9.96 5.21 11.55
N PRO A 60 10.29 6.50 11.76
CA PRO A 60 9.85 7.22 12.95
C PRO A 60 8.33 7.13 13.12
N ILE A 61 7.88 7.06 14.37
CA ILE A 61 6.44 6.93 14.70
C ILE A 61 5.61 8.04 14.03
N LEU A 62 6.16 9.26 13.96
CA LEU A 62 5.50 10.39 13.30
C LEU A 62 5.30 10.18 11.79
N ASP A 63 6.26 9.57 11.10
CA ASP A 63 6.13 9.30 9.67
C ASP A 63 5.16 8.15 9.40
N LYS A 64 5.10 7.16 10.30
CA LYS A 64 4.07 6.11 10.25
C LYS A 64 2.65 6.66 10.42
N ILE A 65 2.47 7.66 11.28
CA ILE A 65 1.18 8.35 11.47
C ILE A 65 0.79 9.20 10.26
N ALA A 66 1.76 9.66 9.46
CA ALA A 66 1.49 10.39 8.23
C ALA A 66 1.03 9.47 7.06
N LEU A 67 1.34 8.17 7.11
CA LEU A 67 0.97 7.22 6.04
C LEU A 67 -0.54 7.13 5.78
N PRO A 68 -1.43 7.03 6.79
CA PRO A 68 -2.87 7.12 6.55
C PRO A 68 -3.30 8.36 5.76
N GLY A 69 -2.61 9.49 5.97
CA GLY A 69 -2.86 10.73 5.22
C GLY A 69 -2.54 10.60 3.73
N SER A 70 -1.39 10.03 3.39
CA SER A 70 -1.04 9.78 1.98
C SER A 70 -1.98 8.77 1.34
N MET A 71 -2.38 7.73 2.10
CA MET A 71 -3.37 6.74 1.64
C MET A 71 -4.71 7.39 1.26
N ILE A 72 -5.22 8.31 2.08
CA ILE A 72 -6.48 9.01 1.78
C ILE A 72 -6.35 9.85 0.50
N ILE A 73 -5.23 10.53 0.31
CA ILE A 73 -4.98 11.34 -0.89
C ILE A 73 -4.94 10.44 -2.13
N ASP A 74 -4.26 9.31 -2.05
CA ASP A 74 -4.14 8.36 -3.16
C ASP A 74 -5.49 7.71 -3.48
N ILE A 75 -6.27 7.31 -2.47
CA ILE A 75 -7.64 6.82 -2.64
C ILE A 75 -8.47 7.87 -3.39
N PHE A 76 -8.44 9.13 -2.92
CA PHE A 76 -9.24 10.20 -3.52
C PHE A 76 -8.87 10.40 -4.98
N LYS A 77 -7.57 10.49 -5.31
CA LYS A 77 -7.11 10.59 -6.71
C LYS A 77 -7.56 9.39 -7.53
N GLN A 78 -7.32 8.18 -7.03
CA GLN A 78 -7.62 6.93 -7.72
C GLN A 78 -9.13 6.78 -8.00
N SER A 79 -9.98 7.29 -7.11
CA SER A 79 -11.43 7.29 -7.28
C SER A 79 -11.93 8.10 -8.47
N PHE A 80 -11.21 9.15 -8.89
CA PHE A 80 -11.59 9.94 -10.06
C PHE A 80 -10.82 9.55 -11.33
N THR A 81 -9.70 8.86 -11.20
CA THR A 81 -8.84 8.50 -12.35
C THR A 81 -9.02 7.07 -12.84
N SER A 82 -9.61 6.17 -12.03
CA SER A 82 -9.71 4.74 -12.36
C SER A 82 -11.05 4.11 -12.00
N LEU A 83 -11.49 3.13 -12.80
CA LEU A 83 -12.71 2.36 -12.54
C LEU A 83 -12.64 1.60 -11.21
N ASN A 84 -11.48 1.04 -10.89
CA ASN A 84 -11.26 0.30 -9.64
C ASN A 84 -11.35 1.24 -8.42
N GLY A 85 -10.79 2.44 -8.52
CA GLY A 85 -10.91 3.45 -7.46
C GLY A 85 -12.34 3.93 -7.26
N ALA A 86 -13.12 4.09 -8.33
CA ALA A 86 -14.54 4.44 -8.23
C ALA A 86 -15.34 3.31 -7.53
N LEU A 87 -15.07 2.06 -7.89
CA LEU A 87 -15.71 0.89 -7.28
C LEU A 87 -15.35 0.76 -5.79
N LEU A 88 -14.09 1.01 -5.43
CA LEU A 88 -13.62 1.06 -4.03
C LEU A 88 -14.36 2.11 -3.21
N LEU A 89 -14.56 3.30 -3.76
CA LEU A 89 -15.29 4.38 -3.10
C LEU A 89 -16.74 3.98 -2.86
N VAL A 90 -17.42 3.42 -3.86
CA VAL A 90 -18.81 2.94 -3.74
C VAL A 90 -18.92 1.85 -2.69
N VAL A 91 -18.05 0.84 -2.71
CA VAL A 91 -18.05 -0.25 -1.73
C VAL A 91 -17.82 0.29 -0.31
N SER A 92 -16.87 1.21 -0.13
CA SER A 92 -16.58 1.81 1.19
C SER A 92 -17.75 2.64 1.73
N LEU A 93 -18.45 3.38 0.86
CA LEU A 93 -19.68 4.10 1.22
C LEU A 93 -20.79 3.14 1.65
N LEU A 94 -21.01 2.07 0.89
CA LEU A 94 -22.04 1.07 1.20
C LEU A 94 -21.75 0.33 2.53
N GLN A 95 -20.48 0.05 2.81
CA GLN A 95 -20.07 -0.58 4.08
C GLN A 95 -20.29 0.34 5.29
N GLY A 96 -19.90 1.62 5.19
CA GLY A 96 -20.15 2.58 6.27
C GLY A 96 -21.63 2.81 6.53
N LEU A 97 -22.44 2.85 5.47
CA LEU A 97 -23.90 2.94 5.57
C LEU A 97 -24.49 1.68 6.24
N SER A 98 -24.04 0.49 5.84
CA SER A 98 -24.45 -0.78 6.43
C SER A 98 -24.20 -0.83 7.94
N ILE A 99 -22.97 -0.48 8.38
CA ILE A 99 -22.64 -0.42 9.82
C ILE A 99 -23.55 0.57 10.56
N THR A 100 -23.81 1.73 9.96
CA THR A 100 -24.64 2.77 10.58
C THR A 100 -26.08 2.27 10.79
N VAL A 101 -26.65 1.58 9.80
CA VAL A 101 -27.99 0.99 9.90
C VAL A 101 -28.04 -0.06 11.02
N VAL A 102 -27.02 -0.90 11.14
CA VAL A 102 -26.95 -1.89 12.22
C VAL A 102 -26.87 -1.19 13.59
N ILE A 103 -26.03 -0.17 13.74
CA ILE A 103 -25.93 0.58 15.01
C ILE A 103 -27.26 1.26 15.34
N PHE A 104 -27.93 1.86 14.35
CA PHE A 104 -29.24 2.48 14.51
C PHE A 104 -30.29 1.47 14.99
N THR A 105 -30.40 0.34 14.30
CA THR A 105 -31.37 -0.71 14.62
C THR A 105 -31.09 -1.37 15.98
N ALA A 106 -29.83 -1.73 16.28
CA ALA A 106 -29.45 -2.34 17.55
C ALA A 106 -29.72 -1.41 18.75
N LYS A 107 -29.39 -0.12 18.63
CA LYS A 107 -29.61 0.87 19.70
C LYS A 107 -31.09 1.11 19.98
N LYS A 108 -31.92 1.00 18.94
CA LYS A 108 -33.36 1.23 19.03
C LYS A 108 -34.12 0.00 19.51
N ASN A 109 -33.65 -1.20 19.12
CA ASN A 109 -34.15 -2.46 19.67
C ASN A 109 -33.95 -2.54 21.20
N LYS A 110 -32.78 -2.13 21.70
CA LYS A 110 -32.49 -2.06 23.15
C LYS A 110 -33.40 -1.09 23.93
N ARG A 111 -34.08 -0.15 23.25
CA ARG A 111 -34.94 0.86 23.88
C ARG A 111 -36.42 0.45 23.90
N ASN A 112 -36.85 -0.43 22.99
CA ASN A 112 -38.24 -0.87 22.84
C ASN A 112 -38.36 -2.37 23.18
N GLU A 113 -38.21 -2.71 24.46
CA GLU A 113 -38.24 -4.11 24.92
C GLU A 113 -39.66 -4.68 25.07
N GLN A 114 -40.73 -3.94 24.75
CA GLN A 114 -42.10 -4.34 25.16
C GLN A 114 -43.21 -4.37 24.09
N SER A 115 -42.93 -4.28 22.78
CA SER A 115 -44.01 -4.39 21.77
C SER A 115 -43.67 -5.08 20.45
N VAL A 116 -42.42 -5.50 20.20
CA VAL A 116 -42.00 -5.99 18.86
C VAL A 116 -41.86 -7.53 18.80
N THR A 117 -42.21 -8.26 19.86
CA THR A 117 -42.04 -9.72 19.91
C THR A 117 -43.05 -10.50 19.07
N ARG A 118 -44.11 -9.86 18.55
CA ARG A 118 -45.21 -10.59 17.86
C ARG A 118 -45.12 -10.60 16.33
N GLN A 119 -44.22 -9.84 15.70
CA GLN A 119 -44.21 -9.71 14.23
C GLN A 119 -42.86 -9.90 13.54
N VAL A 120 -41.74 -9.89 14.27
CA VAL A 120 -40.40 -10.08 13.67
C VAL A 120 -39.77 -11.34 14.26
N GLY A 121 -39.92 -12.44 13.52
CA GLY A 121 -39.44 -13.76 13.91
C GLY A 121 -37.94 -13.80 14.21
N LEU A 122 -37.60 -14.71 15.13
CA LEU A 122 -36.29 -15.06 15.67
C LEU A 122 -35.18 -15.27 14.61
N SER A 123 -35.54 -15.49 13.36
CA SER A 123 -34.67 -15.62 12.18
C SER A 123 -34.03 -14.30 11.71
N SER A 124 -34.47 -13.15 12.22
CA SER A 124 -34.06 -11.82 11.76
C SER A 124 -32.75 -11.32 12.41
N LEU A 125 -32.49 -11.68 13.66
CA LEU A 125 -31.25 -11.33 14.37
C LEU A 125 -30.08 -12.22 13.97
N ALA A 126 -30.34 -13.50 13.65
CA ALA A 126 -29.32 -14.42 13.18
C ALA A 126 -28.73 -14.00 11.83
N SER A 127 -29.50 -13.38 10.93
CA SER A 127 -29.00 -12.93 9.63
C SER A 127 -28.15 -11.66 9.71
N VAL A 128 -28.48 -10.72 10.62
CA VAL A 128 -27.66 -9.51 10.87
C VAL A 128 -26.40 -9.85 11.68
N ALA A 129 -26.52 -10.75 12.65
CA ALA A 129 -25.36 -11.26 13.40
C ALA A 129 -24.48 -12.18 12.53
N ALA A 130 -25.04 -12.99 11.62
CA ALA A 130 -24.29 -13.78 10.65
C ALA A 130 -23.65 -12.90 9.56
N ALA A 131 -24.25 -11.78 9.17
CA ALA A 131 -23.61 -10.82 8.26
C ALA A 131 -22.37 -10.14 8.89
N ILE A 132 -22.30 -10.05 10.22
CA ILE A 132 -21.13 -9.55 10.96
C ILE A 132 -20.18 -10.71 11.31
N GLY A 133 -20.71 -11.90 11.64
CA GLY A 133 -19.96 -13.10 12.01
C GLY A 133 -19.33 -13.87 10.85
N LEU A 134 -19.84 -13.72 9.62
CA LEU A 134 -19.21 -14.24 8.39
C LEU A 134 -18.07 -13.35 7.86
N GLY A 135 -17.75 -12.27 8.58
CA GLY A 135 -16.77 -11.28 8.17
C GLY A 135 -17.33 -10.43 7.03
N CYS A 136 -17.25 -9.11 7.19
CA CYS A 136 -16.56 -8.24 6.25
C CYS A 136 -16.24 -8.89 4.88
N VAL A 137 -17.26 -9.17 4.04
CA VAL A 137 -17.11 -9.87 2.75
C VAL A 137 -16.13 -9.16 1.81
N PRO A 138 -16.02 -7.82 1.78
CA PRO A 138 -14.97 -7.13 1.02
C PRO A 138 -13.56 -7.38 1.59
N CYS A 139 -13.46 -7.65 2.89
CA CYS A 139 -12.22 -7.68 3.65
C CYS A 139 -11.58 -9.08 3.58
N GLY A 140 -12.40 -10.14 3.67
CA GLY A 140 -11.93 -11.51 3.46
C GLY A 140 -11.43 -11.77 2.04
N THR A 141 -12.08 -11.19 1.04
CA THR A 141 -11.71 -11.37 -0.37
C THR A 141 -10.58 -10.43 -0.83
N SER A 142 -10.47 -9.24 -0.24
CA SER A 142 -9.31 -8.34 -0.45
C SER A 142 -8.05 -8.77 0.32
N LEU A 143 -8.18 -9.61 1.36
CA LEU A 143 -7.03 -10.24 2.05
C LEU A 143 -6.50 -11.48 1.32
N ILE A 144 -7.36 -12.18 0.57
CA ILE A 144 -6.95 -13.33 -0.24
C ILE A 144 -5.98 -12.90 -1.34
N LEU A 145 -6.14 -11.73 -1.95
CA LEU A 145 -5.28 -11.30 -3.05
C LEU A 145 -3.82 -11.05 -2.61
N PRO A 146 -3.52 -10.33 -1.51
CA PRO A 146 -2.17 -10.23 -0.95
C PRO A 146 -1.63 -11.57 -0.48
N LEU A 147 -2.45 -12.41 0.16
CA LEU A 147 -2.04 -13.75 0.59
C LEU A 147 -1.63 -14.61 -0.61
N VAL A 148 -2.42 -14.62 -1.68
CA VAL A 148 -2.11 -15.35 -2.92
C VAL A 148 -0.90 -14.73 -3.62
N ALA A 149 -0.77 -13.40 -3.66
CA ALA A 149 0.42 -12.73 -4.24
C ALA A 149 1.72 -13.04 -3.47
N VAL A 150 1.65 -13.29 -2.16
CA VAL A 150 2.80 -13.76 -1.35
C VAL A 150 3.24 -15.17 -1.75
N PHE A 151 2.33 -16.01 -2.27
CA PHE A 151 2.64 -17.38 -2.68
C PHE A 151 2.92 -17.56 -4.17
N PHE A 152 2.55 -16.59 -5.04
CA PHE A 152 2.67 -16.71 -6.49
C PHE A 152 3.37 -15.49 -7.11
N SER A 153 4.67 -15.60 -7.37
CA SER A 153 5.51 -14.62 -8.09
C SER A 153 5.43 -14.84 -9.61
N GLY A 154 4.62 -14.05 -10.33
CA GLY A 154 4.62 -14.07 -11.80
C GLY A 154 3.69 -13.05 -12.46
N THR A 155 4.00 -12.64 -13.70
CA THR A 155 3.21 -11.69 -14.50
C THR A 155 1.80 -12.20 -14.85
N ALA A 156 1.62 -13.52 -14.96
CA ALA A 156 0.31 -14.16 -15.07
C ALA A 156 -0.51 -14.08 -13.77
N ALA A 157 0.14 -13.97 -12.61
CA ALA A 157 -0.54 -13.77 -11.33
C ALA A 157 -1.10 -12.35 -11.21
N ALA A 158 -0.43 -11.34 -11.80
CA ALA A 158 -0.91 -9.95 -11.78
C ALA A 158 -2.19 -9.75 -12.61
N THR A 159 -2.28 -10.33 -13.81
CA THR A 159 -3.48 -10.26 -14.66
C THR A 159 -4.61 -11.14 -14.14
N ALA A 160 -4.30 -12.33 -13.60
CA ALA A 160 -5.28 -13.14 -12.89
C ALA A 160 -5.80 -12.42 -11.62
N ALA A 161 -4.93 -11.70 -10.91
CA ALA A 161 -5.29 -10.95 -9.71
C ALA A 161 -6.19 -9.75 -10.02
N THR A 162 -5.97 -9.03 -11.13
CA THR A 162 -6.84 -7.90 -11.50
C THR A 162 -8.22 -8.36 -11.97
N VAL A 163 -8.28 -9.45 -12.75
CA VAL A 163 -9.56 -10.05 -13.17
C VAL A 163 -10.31 -10.64 -11.97
N ALA A 164 -9.62 -11.37 -11.10
CA ALA A 164 -10.20 -11.89 -9.86
C ALA A 164 -10.69 -10.76 -8.94
N SER A 165 -9.91 -9.69 -8.78
CA SER A 165 -10.28 -8.51 -7.98
C SER A 165 -11.54 -7.84 -8.51
N THR A 166 -11.68 -7.70 -9.83
CA THR A 166 -12.86 -7.07 -10.44
C THR A 166 -14.13 -7.89 -10.20
N ILE A 167 -14.05 -9.22 -10.40
CA ILE A 167 -15.18 -10.13 -10.18
C ILE A 167 -15.59 -10.14 -8.70
N VAL A 168 -14.59 -10.20 -7.81
CA VAL A 168 -14.77 -10.15 -6.36
C VAL A 168 -15.44 -8.85 -5.92
N LEU A 169 -14.99 -7.70 -6.43
CA LEU A 169 -15.58 -6.40 -6.09
C LEU A 169 -17.03 -6.28 -6.60
N MET A 170 -17.35 -6.85 -7.76
CA MET A 170 -18.71 -6.92 -8.27
C MET A 170 -19.62 -7.80 -7.39
N LEU A 171 -19.14 -8.96 -6.94
CA LEU A 171 -19.87 -9.81 -6.00
C LEU A 171 -20.07 -9.13 -4.64
N ALA A 172 -19.03 -8.47 -4.12
CA ALA A 172 -19.11 -7.70 -2.88
C ALA A 172 -20.11 -6.54 -3.01
N LEU A 173 -20.14 -5.84 -4.15
CA LEU A 173 -21.12 -4.81 -4.44
C LEU A 173 -22.55 -5.37 -4.41
N LEU A 174 -22.82 -6.47 -5.09
CA LEU A 174 -24.14 -7.11 -5.10
C LEU A 174 -24.60 -7.54 -3.69
N LEU A 175 -23.71 -8.17 -2.92
CA LEU A 175 -24.01 -8.57 -1.54
C LEU A 175 -24.24 -7.37 -0.62
N SER A 176 -23.46 -6.30 -0.78
CA SER A 176 -23.63 -5.08 0.00
C SER A 176 -24.96 -4.38 -0.31
N LEU A 177 -25.35 -4.31 -1.58
CA LEU A 177 -26.65 -3.76 -2.00
C LEU A 177 -27.81 -4.60 -1.47
N PHE A 178 -27.69 -5.94 -1.49
CA PHE A 178 -28.71 -6.83 -0.93
C PHE A 178 -28.85 -6.68 0.59
N SER A 179 -27.74 -6.62 1.31
CA SER A 179 -27.72 -6.38 2.77
C SER A 179 -28.33 -5.03 3.12
N LEU A 180 -27.98 -3.98 2.37
CA LEU A 180 -28.49 -2.64 2.57
C LEU A 180 -30.00 -2.55 2.27
N TYR A 181 -30.47 -3.22 1.22
CA TYR A 181 -31.88 -3.31 0.90
C TYR A 181 -32.68 -3.93 2.07
N LYS A 182 -32.19 -5.04 2.63
CA LYS A 182 -32.85 -5.72 3.76
C LYS A 182 -32.82 -4.89 5.03
N SER A 183 -31.67 -4.32 5.38
CA SER A 183 -31.50 -3.53 6.59
C SER A 183 -32.22 -2.17 6.53
N GLY A 184 -32.30 -1.55 5.35
CA GLY A 184 -33.07 -0.33 5.11
C GLY A 184 -34.57 -0.49 5.35
N GLN A 185 -35.15 -1.65 5.02
CA GLN A 185 -36.55 -1.96 5.35
C GLN A 185 -36.80 -2.00 6.86
N ILE A 186 -35.85 -2.57 7.61
CA ILE A 186 -35.91 -2.64 9.07
C ILE A 186 -35.81 -1.23 9.66
N ALA A 187 -34.86 -0.43 9.16
CA ALA A 187 -34.70 0.96 9.58
C ALA A 187 -35.98 1.78 9.34
N PHE A 188 -36.65 1.59 8.20
CA PHE A 188 -37.92 2.25 7.89
C PHE A 188 -38.98 2.01 8.96
N ILE A 189 -39.20 0.74 9.36
CA ILE A 189 -40.16 0.38 10.42
C ILE A 189 -39.83 1.11 11.72
N TYR A 190 -38.57 1.08 12.16
CA TYR A 190 -38.17 1.78 13.37
C TYR A 190 -38.26 3.31 13.25
N THR A 191 -38.00 3.90 12.08
CA THR A 191 -38.16 5.34 11.88
C THR A 191 -39.62 5.76 11.91
N GLU A 192 -40.54 4.95 11.38
CA GLU A 192 -41.97 5.23 11.43
C GLU A 192 -42.49 5.13 12.88
N LEU A 193 -42.04 4.12 13.63
CA LEU A 193 -42.36 3.98 15.05
C LEU A 193 -41.83 5.15 15.90
N ALA A 194 -40.62 5.65 15.63
CA ALA A 194 -40.10 6.81 16.37
C ALA A 194 -40.74 8.13 15.96
N LYS A 195 -41.20 8.30 14.72
CA LYS A 195 -41.92 9.51 14.33
C LYS A 195 -43.19 9.70 15.17
N GLN A 196 -43.82 8.61 15.61
CA GLN A 196 -44.93 8.65 16.56
C GLN A 196 -44.50 8.97 18.00
N GLU A 197 -43.29 8.57 18.38
CA GLU A 197 -42.73 8.77 19.73
C GLU A 197 -42.13 10.17 19.92
N GLU A 198 -41.60 10.77 18.85
CA GLU A 198 -40.92 12.08 18.86
C GLU A 198 -41.89 13.26 19.01
N THR A 199 -43.15 13.09 18.59
CA THR A 199 -44.24 14.04 18.88
C THR A 199 -44.54 14.18 20.38
N MET A 200 -44.11 13.24 21.23
CA MET A 200 -44.29 13.31 22.68
C MET A 200 -43.07 13.81 23.46
N ASN A 201 -41.86 13.83 22.89
CA ASN A 201 -40.62 13.95 23.68
C ASN A 201 -39.69 15.11 23.29
N ARG A 202 -40.27 16.17 22.71
CA ARG A 202 -39.60 17.44 22.39
C ARG A 202 -39.26 18.25 23.65
N GLN A 203 -38.57 17.68 24.65
CA GLN A 203 -38.17 18.45 25.84
C GLN A 203 -36.88 17.99 26.54
N LYS A 204 -36.03 17.13 25.94
CA LYS A 204 -34.78 16.74 26.62
C LYS A 204 -33.62 16.41 25.68
N SER A 205 -32.95 17.43 25.14
CA SER A 205 -31.69 17.26 24.38
C SER A 205 -30.53 18.07 24.96
N ALA A 206 -30.05 17.70 26.15
CA ALA A 206 -28.79 18.22 26.70
C ALA A 206 -27.57 17.29 26.42
N GLY A 207 -27.79 16.03 26.02
CA GLY A 207 -26.72 15.03 25.88
C GLY A 207 -26.02 14.96 24.51
N ILE A 208 -26.28 15.91 23.59
CA ILE A 208 -25.68 15.91 22.24
C ILE A 208 -24.46 16.83 22.16
N ALA A 209 -24.46 17.94 22.90
CA ALA A 209 -23.39 18.94 22.86
C ALA A 209 -22.03 18.41 23.32
N ILE A 210 -22.01 17.55 24.36
CA ILE A 210 -20.78 17.01 24.94
C ILE A 210 -20.00 16.15 23.93
N ILE A 211 -20.69 15.40 23.07
CA ILE A 211 -20.06 14.54 22.06
C ILE A 211 -19.37 15.39 20.98
N TRP A 212 -19.99 16.50 20.56
CA TRP A 212 -19.38 17.42 19.57
C TRP A 212 -18.15 18.13 20.13
N VAL A 213 -18.17 18.51 21.41
CA VAL A 213 -17.02 19.11 22.09
C VAL A 213 -15.86 18.13 22.16
N ILE A 214 -16.11 16.88 22.57
CA ILE A 214 -15.06 15.86 22.66
C ILE A 214 -14.49 15.52 21.28
N SER A 215 -15.33 15.33 20.25
CA SER A 215 -14.85 15.08 18.89
C SER A 215 -14.04 16.26 18.32
N GLY A 216 -14.43 17.50 18.61
CA GLY A 216 -13.67 18.69 18.22
C GLY A 216 -12.28 18.71 18.84
N ILE A 217 -12.17 18.47 20.15
CA ILE A 217 -10.88 18.43 20.87
C ILE A 217 -9.95 17.35 20.31
N VAL A 218 -10.48 16.16 20.04
CA VAL A 218 -9.70 15.05 19.47
C VAL A 218 -9.18 15.40 18.07
N ILE A 219 -10.02 15.97 17.21
CA ILE A 219 -9.61 16.39 15.86
C ILE A 219 -8.53 17.47 15.94
N THR A 220 -8.72 18.50 16.77
CA THR A 220 -7.73 19.57 16.95
C THR A 220 -6.41 19.04 17.50
N GLY A 221 -6.45 18.10 18.45
CA GLY A 221 -5.25 17.46 18.98
C GLY A 221 -4.47 16.66 17.93
N ILE A 222 -5.18 15.89 17.09
CA ILE A 222 -4.57 15.14 15.97
C ILE A 222 -3.94 16.10 14.96
N VAL A 223 -4.64 17.17 14.59
CA VAL A 223 -4.12 18.19 13.65
C VAL A 223 -2.90 18.90 14.24
N ALA A 224 -2.92 19.26 15.53
CA ALA A 224 -1.79 19.90 16.20
C ALA A 224 -0.57 18.97 16.28
N LEU A 225 -0.77 17.69 16.60
CA LEU A 225 0.31 16.68 16.59
C LEU A 225 0.88 16.48 15.19
N PHE A 226 0.04 16.48 14.15
CA PHE A 226 0.47 16.38 12.76
C PHE A 226 1.30 17.60 12.33
N ILE A 227 0.83 18.81 12.64
CA ILE A 227 1.56 20.07 12.36
C ILE A 227 2.88 20.09 13.14
N TYR A 228 2.86 19.75 14.43
CA TYR A 228 4.07 19.64 15.26
C TYR A 228 5.06 18.67 14.62
N GLY A 229 4.59 17.51 14.16
CA GLY A 229 5.41 16.53 13.49
C GLY A 229 6.02 17.03 12.19
N ILE A 230 5.29 17.79 11.38
CA ILE A 230 5.79 18.41 10.15
C ILE A 230 6.83 19.49 10.45
N VAL A 231 6.54 20.37 11.42
CA VAL A 231 7.39 21.53 11.76
C VAL A 231 8.69 21.08 12.42
N ASN A 232 8.63 20.04 13.25
CA ASN A 232 9.79 19.54 14.00
C ASN A 232 10.46 18.33 13.34
N ARG A 233 10.23 18.09 12.03
CA ARG A 233 11.01 17.07 11.32
C ARG A 233 12.49 17.45 11.37
N PRO A 234 13.39 16.56 11.82
CA PRO A 234 14.82 16.82 11.68
C PRO A 234 15.12 17.01 10.20
N PRO A 235 15.88 18.05 9.81
CA PRO A 235 16.24 18.23 8.41
C PRO A 235 16.97 16.98 7.93
N ASN A 236 16.66 16.53 6.71
CA ASN A 236 17.40 15.46 6.05
C ASN A 236 18.88 15.90 5.97
N ARG A 237 19.72 15.38 6.85
CA ARG A 237 21.16 15.63 6.79
C ARG A 237 21.71 14.73 5.70
N HIS A 238 22.15 15.34 4.61
CA HIS A 238 22.93 14.61 3.60
C HIS A 238 24.26 14.19 4.22
N ILE A 239 24.56 12.90 4.14
CA ILE A 239 25.83 12.33 4.56
C ILE A 239 26.71 12.22 3.32
N GLY A 240 27.71 13.11 3.20
CA GLY A 240 28.63 13.18 2.07
C GLY A 240 28.78 14.59 1.47
N ASP A 241 29.62 14.71 0.45
CA ASP A 241 29.98 15.97 -0.23
C ASP A 241 29.16 16.25 -1.49
N ASN A 242 28.06 15.52 -1.69
CA ASN A 242 27.22 15.52 -2.89
C ASN A 242 27.95 15.19 -4.21
N LYS A 243 29.22 14.79 -4.19
CA LYS A 243 29.93 14.38 -5.40
C LYS A 243 29.68 12.90 -5.69
N PRO A 244 29.49 12.53 -6.96
CA PRO A 244 29.37 11.13 -7.31
C PRO A 244 30.70 10.41 -7.10
N TRP A 245 30.63 9.18 -6.58
CA TRP A 245 31.82 8.34 -6.45
C TRP A 245 32.35 7.93 -7.83
N ASN A 246 31.45 7.71 -8.78
CA ASN A 246 31.77 7.45 -10.16
C ASN A 246 30.72 8.11 -11.07
N GLU A 247 31.15 9.06 -11.89
CA GLU A 247 30.28 9.80 -12.83
C GLU A 247 29.55 8.87 -13.80
N LYS A 248 30.20 7.77 -14.23
CA LYS A 248 29.62 6.79 -15.15
C LYS A 248 28.52 5.94 -14.52
N MET A 249 28.44 5.94 -13.18
CA MET A 249 27.40 5.30 -12.38
C MET A 249 26.38 6.33 -11.86
N SER A 250 26.34 7.52 -12.46
CA SER A 250 25.34 8.56 -12.19
C SER A 250 24.49 8.85 -13.43
N GLN A 251 23.26 9.30 -13.21
CA GLN A 251 22.28 9.66 -14.24
C GLN A 251 21.47 10.89 -13.81
N GLY A 252 21.03 11.68 -14.79
CA GLY A 252 20.34 12.96 -14.56
C GLY A 252 21.31 14.15 -14.60
N SER A 253 20.79 15.34 -14.33
CA SER A 253 21.58 16.59 -14.34
C SER A 253 22.57 16.63 -13.17
N ALA A 254 23.81 17.05 -13.42
CA ALA A 254 24.83 17.26 -12.39
C ALA A 254 24.45 18.37 -11.40
N GLU A 255 23.63 19.31 -11.86
CA GLU A 255 23.13 20.50 -11.15
C GLU A 255 21.81 20.23 -10.40
N ALA A 256 21.30 19.00 -10.42
CA ALA A 256 20.06 18.66 -9.72
C ALA A 256 20.17 19.00 -8.23
N LYS A 257 19.17 19.72 -7.72
CA LYS A 257 19.16 20.21 -6.32
C LYS A 257 19.21 19.07 -5.29
N ASN A 258 18.66 17.91 -5.64
CA ASN A 258 18.62 16.74 -4.77
C ASN A 258 19.38 15.59 -5.42
N VAL A 259 19.98 14.74 -4.59
CA VAL A 259 20.69 13.54 -5.05
C VAL A 259 20.05 12.32 -4.39
N PHE A 260 19.71 11.32 -5.20
CA PHE A 260 19.31 10.01 -4.72
C PHE A 260 20.49 9.06 -4.88
N ILE A 261 21.07 8.68 -3.74
CA ILE A 261 22.22 7.77 -3.66
C ILE A 261 21.68 6.39 -3.31
N ASP A 262 21.85 5.43 -4.23
CA ASP A 262 21.51 4.03 -4.02
C ASP A 262 22.77 3.20 -3.76
N TYR A 263 22.90 2.68 -2.54
CA TYR A 263 23.94 1.71 -2.20
C TYR A 263 23.46 0.32 -2.61
N THR A 264 23.96 -0.15 -3.76
CA THR A 264 23.36 -1.27 -4.48
C THR A 264 24.31 -2.47 -4.60
N ASP A 265 23.72 -3.66 -4.69
CA ASP A 265 24.39 -4.95 -4.88
C ASP A 265 23.53 -5.78 -5.85
N TYR A 266 24.10 -6.26 -6.95
CA TYR A 266 23.34 -7.02 -7.97
C TYR A 266 22.72 -8.32 -7.45
N PHE A 267 23.22 -8.86 -6.34
CA PHE A 267 22.70 -10.07 -5.71
C PHE A 267 21.79 -9.79 -4.50
N CYS A 268 21.40 -8.53 -4.30
CA CYS A 268 20.42 -8.11 -3.31
C CYS A 268 19.01 -8.09 -3.92
N SER A 269 18.12 -8.96 -3.46
CA SER A 269 16.75 -9.05 -3.98
C SER A 269 15.94 -7.78 -3.80
N PHE A 270 16.15 -7.04 -2.71
CA PHE A 270 15.48 -5.75 -2.50
C PHE A 270 16.02 -4.66 -3.42
N CYS A 271 17.32 -4.70 -3.73
CA CYS A 271 17.97 -3.76 -4.64
C CYS A 271 17.45 -3.96 -6.07
N ALA A 272 17.12 -5.21 -6.46
CA ALA A 272 16.46 -5.48 -7.74
C ALA A 272 15.05 -4.86 -7.84
N GLU A 273 14.32 -4.72 -6.72
CA GLU A 273 13.02 -4.02 -6.71
C GLU A 273 13.20 -2.50 -6.86
N VAL A 274 14.24 -1.93 -6.24
CA VAL A 274 14.60 -0.51 -6.43
C VAL A 274 14.93 -0.25 -7.89
N GLU A 275 15.78 -1.07 -8.49
CA GLU A 275 16.13 -1.01 -9.91
C GLU A 275 14.90 -1.11 -10.81
N ALA A 276 13.97 -2.03 -10.54
CA ALA A 276 12.72 -2.13 -11.29
C ALA A 276 11.87 -0.85 -11.19
N ALA A 277 11.83 -0.21 -10.01
CA ALA A 277 11.07 1.02 -9.78
C ALA A 277 11.72 2.25 -10.44
N THR A 278 13.04 2.37 -10.38
CA THR A 278 13.79 3.52 -10.92
C THR A 278 14.01 3.42 -12.43
N ASN A 279 13.93 2.22 -13.02
CA ASN A 279 14.05 2.03 -14.47
C ASN A 279 12.75 2.35 -15.25
N THR A 280 11.66 2.68 -14.56
CA THR A 280 10.36 3.04 -15.19
C THR A 280 10.42 4.37 -15.96
N GLU A 281 9.56 4.52 -16.98
CA GLU A 281 9.43 5.80 -17.71
C GLU A 281 9.00 6.95 -16.79
N PHE A 282 8.10 6.67 -15.85
CA PHE A 282 7.67 7.64 -14.84
C PHE A 282 8.87 8.20 -14.08
N PHE A 283 9.71 7.34 -13.50
CA PHE A 283 10.86 7.81 -12.73
C PHE A 283 11.85 8.60 -13.60
N LYS A 284 12.18 8.06 -14.77
CA LYS A 284 13.11 8.69 -15.71
C LYS A 284 12.64 10.06 -16.17
N ASN A 285 11.35 10.21 -16.51
CA ASN A 285 10.82 11.48 -17.00
C ASN A 285 10.60 12.49 -15.87
N ASP A 286 9.96 12.06 -14.79
CA ASP A 286 9.48 12.99 -13.76
C ASP A 286 10.55 13.42 -12.77
N TYR A 287 11.65 12.65 -12.65
CA TYR A 287 12.72 12.92 -11.70
C TYR A 287 14.08 13.18 -12.36
N LEU A 288 14.51 12.32 -13.30
CA LEU A 288 15.84 12.46 -13.91
C LEU A 288 15.86 13.54 -15.00
N LYS A 289 15.00 13.41 -16.02
CA LYS A 289 14.93 14.37 -17.14
C LYS A 289 14.43 15.74 -16.71
N SER A 290 13.55 15.80 -15.71
CA SER A 290 13.05 17.05 -15.15
C SER A 290 14.08 17.80 -14.29
N GLY A 291 15.24 17.19 -14.00
CA GLY A 291 16.29 17.78 -13.17
C GLY A 291 15.97 17.85 -11.68
N LYS A 292 14.90 17.19 -11.20
CA LYS A 292 14.55 17.19 -9.78
C LYS A 292 15.57 16.42 -8.93
N VAL A 293 16.14 15.35 -9.50
CA VAL A 293 17.05 14.44 -8.80
C VAL A 293 18.16 13.98 -9.75
N ARG A 294 19.41 13.95 -9.25
CA ARG A 294 20.48 13.13 -9.82
C ARG A 294 20.49 11.78 -9.12
N TYR A 295 20.52 10.70 -9.88
CA TYR A 295 20.52 9.34 -9.36
C TYR A 295 21.90 8.73 -9.50
N GLU A 296 22.45 8.17 -8.41
CA GLU A 296 23.79 7.62 -8.34
C GLU A 296 23.74 6.22 -7.74
N HIS A 297 24.34 5.25 -8.43
CA HIS A 297 24.61 3.94 -7.85
C HIS A 297 25.99 3.93 -7.19
N ARG A 298 26.03 3.52 -5.92
CA ARG A 298 27.23 3.19 -5.16
C ARG A 298 27.29 1.68 -4.98
N VAL A 299 27.99 1.01 -5.89
CA VAL A 299 28.10 -0.44 -5.89
C VAL A 299 28.91 -0.91 -4.67
N VAL A 300 28.29 -1.78 -3.87
CA VAL A 300 28.87 -2.34 -2.63
C VAL A 300 28.75 -3.85 -2.60
N THR A 301 29.52 -4.47 -1.71
CA THR A 301 29.56 -5.94 -1.56
C THR A 301 29.17 -6.36 -0.14
N LEU A 302 27.99 -5.96 0.31
CA LEU A 302 27.52 -6.20 1.68
C LEU A 302 27.05 -7.65 1.92
N LEU A 303 26.89 -8.44 0.86
CA LEU A 303 26.34 -9.80 0.91
C LEU A 303 27.41 -10.90 0.86
N LYS A 304 28.69 -10.60 1.13
CA LYS A 304 29.79 -11.59 1.02
C LYS A 304 29.55 -12.85 1.85
N GLU A 305 28.92 -12.75 3.02
CA GLU A 305 28.59 -13.91 3.87
C GLU A 305 27.45 -14.79 3.31
N ILE A 306 26.66 -14.24 2.39
CA ILE A 306 25.45 -14.86 1.83
C ILE A 306 25.74 -15.45 0.46
N THR A 307 26.50 -14.74 -0.39
CA THR A 307 26.87 -15.17 -1.74
C THR A 307 28.21 -14.59 -2.15
N ASN A 308 29.06 -15.44 -2.74
CA ASN A 308 30.33 -15.02 -3.34
C ASN A 308 30.12 -14.22 -4.63
N ASN A 309 28.90 -14.24 -5.19
CA ASN A 309 28.60 -13.55 -6.44
C ASN A 309 28.53 -12.03 -6.28
N THR A 310 28.35 -11.51 -5.06
CA THR A 310 28.33 -10.06 -4.79
C THR A 310 29.59 -9.37 -5.33
N GLU A 311 30.77 -9.94 -5.08
CA GLU A 311 32.03 -9.38 -5.57
C GLU A 311 32.13 -9.47 -7.09
N THR A 312 31.79 -10.62 -7.66
CA THR A 312 31.82 -10.81 -9.12
C THR A 312 30.83 -9.88 -9.83
N GLY A 313 29.65 -9.65 -9.25
CA GLY A 313 28.67 -8.68 -9.72
C GLY A 313 29.18 -7.25 -9.64
N ALA A 314 29.86 -6.89 -8.55
CA ALA A 314 30.49 -5.58 -8.42
C ALA A 314 31.58 -5.38 -9.49
N HIS A 315 32.47 -6.35 -9.69
CA HIS A 315 33.46 -6.31 -10.78
C HIS A 315 32.81 -6.13 -12.14
N ALA A 316 31.73 -6.87 -12.42
CA ALA A 316 30.99 -6.74 -13.68
C ALA A 316 30.42 -5.33 -13.86
N ALA A 317 29.92 -4.73 -12.79
CA ALA A 317 29.42 -3.36 -12.78
C ALA A 317 30.53 -2.34 -13.14
N PHE A 318 31.69 -2.44 -12.50
CA PHE A 318 32.83 -1.57 -12.80
C PHE A 318 33.41 -1.80 -14.21
N CYS A 319 33.52 -3.06 -14.65
CA CYS A 319 33.95 -3.39 -16.01
C CYS A 319 32.97 -2.86 -17.08
N ALA A 320 31.68 -2.74 -16.76
CA ALA A 320 30.70 -2.10 -17.62
C ALA A 320 30.83 -0.56 -17.60
N ALA A 321 31.16 0.03 -16.44
CA ALA A 321 31.46 1.46 -16.33
C ALA A 321 32.71 1.84 -17.13
N ASP A 322 33.78 1.03 -17.13
CA ASP A 322 34.97 1.29 -17.96
C ASP A 322 34.64 1.47 -19.45
N GLN A 323 33.56 0.85 -19.92
CA GLN A 323 33.07 0.91 -21.29
C GLN A 323 31.89 1.88 -21.50
N ASP A 324 31.60 2.76 -20.53
CA ASP A 324 30.50 3.74 -20.58
C ASP A 324 29.11 3.10 -20.77
N LYS A 325 28.95 1.86 -20.28
CA LYS A 325 27.77 1.00 -20.47
C LYS A 325 27.16 0.52 -19.16
N TYR A 326 27.54 1.12 -18.04
CA TYR A 326 27.11 0.76 -16.69
C TYR A 326 25.59 0.58 -16.58
N TRP A 327 24.83 1.60 -16.99
CA TRP A 327 23.38 1.61 -16.82
C TRP A 327 22.68 0.61 -17.73
N GLN A 328 23.09 0.53 -19.00
CA GLN A 328 22.56 -0.48 -19.92
C GLN A 328 22.83 -1.89 -19.38
N TYR A 329 24.03 -2.13 -18.86
CA TYR A 329 24.39 -3.41 -18.25
C TYR A 329 23.55 -3.71 -17.02
N THR A 330 23.38 -2.74 -16.11
CA THR A 330 22.55 -2.86 -14.90
C THR A 330 21.11 -3.21 -15.25
N HIS A 331 20.53 -2.48 -16.21
CA HIS A 331 19.17 -2.67 -16.71
C HIS A 331 18.96 -4.03 -17.42
N ASP A 332 20.03 -4.73 -17.81
CA ASP A 332 19.95 -6.09 -18.37
C ASP A 332 20.20 -7.16 -17.28
N ILE A 333 21.29 -7.05 -16.52
CA ILE A 333 21.74 -8.12 -15.62
C ILE A 333 20.85 -8.25 -14.38
N VAL A 334 20.40 -7.13 -13.79
CA VAL A 334 19.62 -7.18 -12.54
C VAL A 334 18.25 -7.83 -12.76
N PRO A 335 17.46 -7.48 -13.80
CA PRO A 335 16.24 -8.21 -14.13
C PRO A 335 16.47 -9.69 -14.45
N ARG A 336 17.60 -10.03 -15.10
CA ARG A 336 17.97 -11.43 -15.35
C ARG A 336 18.23 -12.20 -14.06
N ILE A 337 19.03 -11.66 -13.14
CA ILE A 337 19.29 -12.29 -11.83
C ILE A 337 17.96 -12.48 -11.08
N LYS A 338 17.07 -11.47 -11.12
CA LYS A 338 15.75 -11.55 -10.52
C LYS A 338 14.92 -12.72 -11.08
N SER A 339 14.78 -12.78 -12.41
CA SER A 339 14.05 -13.85 -13.10
C SER A 339 14.67 -15.24 -12.88
N ASP A 340 16.00 -15.32 -12.93
CA ASP A 340 16.71 -16.60 -12.85
C ASP A 340 16.74 -17.19 -11.43
N TYR A 341 16.75 -16.33 -10.41
CA TYR A 341 16.94 -16.71 -9.01
C TYR A 341 15.86 -16.18 -8.04
N PHE A 342 15.72 -14.86 -7.91
CA PHE A 342 14.90 -14.27 -6.84
C PHE A 342 13.41 -14.64 -6.98
N ASP A 343 12.87 -14.59 -8.19
CA ASP A 343 11.46 -14.92 -8.46
C ASP A 343 11.16 -16.42 -8.22
N LYS A 344 12.20 -17.26 -8.18
CA LYS A 344 12.13 -18.69 -7.86
C LYS A 344 12.42 -18.98 -6.38
N GLY A 345 12.51 -17.95 -5.55
CA GLY A 345 12.81 -18.06 -4.12
C GLY A 345 14.27 -18.45 -3.81
N ILE A 346 15.21 -18.23 -4.74
CA ILE A 346 16.65 -18.50 -4.55
C ILE A 346 17.35 -17.17 -4.28
N GLY A 347 18.18 -17.09 -3.24
CA GLY A 347 18.90 -15.87 -2.86
C GLY A 347 18.07 -14.88 -2.04
N VAL A 348 16.89 -15.29 -1.56
CA VAL A 348 15.98 -14.45 -0.75
C VAL A 348 15.88 -14.98 0.69
N LYS A 349 15.83 -14.08 1.69
CA LYS A 349 15.81 -14.44 3.11
C LYS A 349 14.41 -14.81 3.65
N ASN A 350 13.34 -14.37 3.00
CA ASN A 350 11.97 -14.46 3.52
C ASN A 350 11.15 -15.59 2.87
N VAL A 351 11.76 -16.76 2.67
CA VAL A 351 11.09 -17.94 2.09
C VAL A 351 11.26 -19.15 3.00
N ALA A 352 10.33 -20.11 2.93
CA ALA A 352 10.26 -21.26 3.83
C ALA A 352 11.57 -22.10 3.87
N VAL A 353 12.31 -22.17 2.75
CA VAL A 353 13.63 -22.80 2.68
C VAL A 353 14.57 -21.89 1.89
N PRO A 354 15.38 -21.05 2.55
CA PRO A 354 16.33 -20.16 1.88
C PRO A 354 17.38 -20.96 1.11
N LYS A 355 17.41 -20.79 -0.22
CA LYS A 355 18.45 -21.38 -1.08
C LYS A 355 19.50 -20.32 -1.41
N LYS A 356 20.77 -20.69 -1.37
CA LYS A 356 21.86 -19.80 -1.84
C LYS A 356 21.98 -19.88 -3.36
N ILE A 357 22.30 -18.75 -3.99
CA ILE A 357 22.67 -18.72 -5.40
C ILE A 357 24.08 -19.34 -5.50
N PRO A 358 24.28 -20.39 -6.32
CA PRO A 358 25.62 -20.97 -6.52
C PRO A 358 26.56 -19.94 -7.15
N ALA A 359 27.87 -20.17 -7.07
CA ALA A 359 28.83 -19.31 -7.76
C ALA A 359 28.53 -19.31 -9.27
N LEU A 360 28.31 -18.14 -9.85
CA LEU A 360 27.96 -17.99 -11.25
C LEU A 360 29.22 -17.97 -12.12
N PRO A 361 29.23 -18.68 -13.27
CA PRO A 361 30.36 -18.65 -14.18
C PRO A 361 30.48 -17.28 -14.85
N LEU A 362 31.68 -16.96 -15.35
CA LEU A 362 31.95 -15.73 -16.11
C LEU A 362 30.95 -15.53 -17.27
N GLU A 363 30.55 -16.61 -17.92
CA GLU A 363 29.61 -16.57 -19.05
C GLU A 363 28.24 -16.00 -18.70
N TYR A 364 27.81 -16.15 -17.44
CA TYR A 364 26.56 -15.54 -16.98
C TYR A 364 26.61 -14.02 -17.09
N PHE A 365 27.74 -13.43 -16.70
CA PHE A 365 28.02 -11.99 -16.74
C PHE A 365 28.33 -11.49 -18.14
N LEU A 366 29.06 -12.27 -18.94
CA LEU A 366 29.37 -11.96 -20.34
C LEU A 366 28.11 -11.89 -21.21
N THR A 367 27.12 -12.74 -20.94
CA THR A 367 25.85 -12.71 -21.67
C THR A 367 25.19 -11.32 -21.60
N SER A 368 25.18 -10.69 -20.42
CA SER A 368 24.64 -9.32 -20.27
C SER A 368 25.52 -8.30 -20.99
N ALA A 369 26.83 -8.50 -21.00
CA ALA A 369 27.75 -7.60 -21.69
C ALA A 369 27.53 -7.61 -23.20
N LYS A 370 27.31 -8.80 -23.76
CA LYS A 370 26.95 -9.01 -25.15
C LYS A 370 25.61 -8.36 -25.50
N ASN A 371 24.59 -8.56 -24.67
CA ASN A 371 23.25 -8.00 -24.91
C ASN A 371 23.25 -6.47 -25.07
N VAL A 372 24.16 -5.77 -24.35
CA VAL A 372 24.24 -4.30 -24.37
C VAL A 372 25.30 -3.76 -25.34
N GLY A 373 25.90 -4.64 -26.14
CA GLY A 373 26.87 -4.32 -27.18
C GLY A 373 28.22 -3.85 -26.63
N MET A 374 28.69 -4.42 -25.51
CA MET A 374 30.05 -4.17 -25.01
C MET A 374 31.10 -5.01 -25.74
N ASN A 375 32.36 -4.60 -25.62
CA ASN A 375 33.49 -5.41 -26.08
C ASN A 375 33.70 -6.58 -25.12
N GLU A 376 33.32 -7.79 -25.57
CA GLU A 376 33.36 -9.01 -24.77
C GLU A 376 34.77 -9.37 -24.30
N SER A 377 35.79 -9.19 -25.15
CA SER A 377 37.19 -9.48 -24.79
C SER A 377 37.68 -8.54 -23.70
N LYS A 378 37.44 -7.22 -23.82
CA LYS A 378 37.80 -6.25 -22.77
C LYS A 378 37.07 -6.52 -21.46
N PHE A 379 35.79 -6.90 -21.55
CA PHE A 379 34.99 -7.22 -20.37
C PHE A 379 35.53 -8.48 -19.66
N SER A 380 35.77 -9.56 -20.41
CA SER A 380 36.33 -10.82 -19.89
C SER A 380 37.70 -10.59 -19.23
N ASP A 381 38.57 -9.82 -19.88
CA ASP A 381 39.88 -9.43 -19.35
C ASP A 381 39.76 -8.67 -18.03
N CYS A 382 38.86 -7.68 -17.97
CA CYS A 382 38.60 -6.90 -16.77
C CYS A 382 38.08 -7.78 -15.62
N MET A 383 37.11 -8.66 -15.92
CA MET A 383 36.54 -9.59 -14.94
C MET A 383 37.57 -10.58 -14.38
N THR A 384 38.51 -11.01 -15.21
CA THR A 384 39.56 -11.97 -14.81
C THR A 384 40.67 -11.29 -14.02
N LYS A 385 41.13 -10.12 -14.48
CA LYS A 385 42.22 -9.36 -13.83
C LYS A 385 41.78 -8.65 -12.55
N LYS A 386 40.48 -8.39 -12.39
CA LYS A 386 39.88 -7.74 -11.20
C LYS A 386 40.56 -6.43 -10.80
N PRO A 387 40.81 -5.48 -11.74
CA PRO A 387 41.55 -4.25 -11.43
C PRO A 387 40.84 -3.38 -10.38
N HIS A 388 39.51 -3.51 -10.26
CA HIS A 388 38.66 -2.70 -9.40
C HIS A 388 38.54 -3.23 -7.95
N GLN A 389 39.24 -4.30 -7.59
CA GLN A 389 39.06 -4.98 -6.29
C GLN A 389 39.24 -4.02 -5.11
N LYS A 390 40.33 -3.24 -5.12
CA LYS A 390 40.65 -2.28 -4.07
C LYS A 390 39.59 -1.17 -3.96
N GLU A 391 39.06 -0.72 -5.09
CA GLU A 391 38.00 0.31 -5.12
C GLU A 391 36.69 -0.24 -4.55
N ILE A 392 36.29 -1.45 -4.95
CA ILE A 392 35.09 -2.13 -4.44
C ILE A 392 35.17 -2.33 -2.91
N ASP A 393 36.31 -2.79 -2.41
CA ASP A 393 36.51 -3.00 -0.96
C ASP A 393 36.46 -1.68 -0.20
N ASN A 394 37.10 -0.62 -0.71
CA ASN A 394 37.04 0.71 -0.11
C ASN A 394 35.62 1.29 -0.10
N ASN A 395 34.89 1.16 -1.21
CA ASN A 395 33.51 1.63 -1.33
C ASN A 395 32.58 0.91 -0.35
N THR A 396 32.76 -0.41 -0.20
CA THR A 396 32.00 -1.22 0.75
C THR A 396 32.29 -0.80 2.20
N GLN A 397 33.56 -0.58 2.56
CA GLN A 397 33.92 -0.10 3.90
C GLN A 397 33.38 1.30 4.18
N LYS A 398 33.47 2.22 3.21
CA LYS A 398 32.92 3.58 3.31
C LYS A 398 31.40 3.56 3.52
N ALA A 399 30.69 2.67 2.82
CA ALA A 399 29.25 2.46 3.01
C ALA A 399 28.91 1.95 4.42
N LEU A 400 29.68 0.99 4.96
CA LEU A 400 29.48 0.48 6.32
C LEU A 400 29.70 1.54 7.42
N VAL A 401 30.63 2.47 7.22
CA VAL A 401 30.82 3.63 8.11
C VAL A 401 29.62 4.57 8.03
N THR A 402 29.23 4.94 6.81
CA THR A 402 28.06 5.80 6.54
C THR A 402 26.79 5.22 7.17
N TRP A 403 26.59 3.91 7.04
CA TRP A 403 25.45 3.19 7.61
C TRP A 403 25.44 3.25 9.15
N ARG A 404 26.59 3.08 9.79
CA ARG A 404 26.71 3.19 11.25
C ARG A 404 26.42 4.60 11.75
N GLU A 405 26.90 5.63 11.05
CA GLU A 405 26.59 7.02 11.36
C GLU A 405 25.09 7.31 11.21
N TRP A 406 24.48 6.80 10.14
CA TRP A 406 23.04 6.94 9.93
C TRP A 406 22.23 6.28 11.05
N LEU A 407 22.58 5.04 11.45
CA LEU A 407 21.93 4.36 12.57
C LEU A 407 22.11 5.10 13.90
N ALA A 408 23.26 5.73 14.13
CA ALA A 408 23.48 6.53 15.34
C ALA A 408 22.60 7.78 15.39
N ILE A 409 22.24 8.35 14.23
CA ILE A 409 21.39 9.56 14.14
C ILE A 409 19.90 9.21 14.15
N TYR A 410 19.51 8.12 13.47
CA TYR A 410 18.11 7.82 13.14
C TYR A 410 17.59 6.49 13.69
N GLY A 411 18.44 5.65 14.28
CA GLY A 411 18.10 4.29 14.74
C GLY A 411 17.48 4.21 16.14
N HIS A 412 16.87 5.30 16.64
CA HIS A 412 16.21 5.36 17.94
C HIS A 412 14.71 5.06 17.88
#